data_AF-A0A3E0HAI8-F1
#
_entry.id   AF-A0A3E0HAI8-F1
#
_cell.length_a   1.000
_cell.length_b   1.000
_cell.length_c   1.000
_cell.angle_alpha   90.00
_cell.angle_beta   90.00
_cell.angle_gamma   90.00
#
_symmetry.space_group_name_H-M   'P 1'
#
loop_
_entity.id
_entity.type
_entity.pdbx_description
1 polymer ?
#
loop_
_entity_poly.entity_id
_entity_poly.type
_entity_poly.pdbx_seq_one_letter_code
_entity_poly.pdbx_strand_id
1 'polypeptide(L)'
;MTSAPILPATVAATHLEACAAELAGAATIGGLDDVLAIVPVLARAQRQLAVALGNLAGHTDGGRPTGARDVGDSAALAALGEVLRAASDAADATADALGESLPLLENLTDGDTRS
;
A
#
# COMPACT_ATOMS: atom_id res chain seq x y z
N MET A 1 -0.19 14.15 -22.74
CA MET A 1 -0.18 13.87 -21.29
C MET A 1 -1.63 13.92 -20.81
N THR A 2 -2.32 12.79 -20.80
CA THR A 2 -3.68 12.72 -20.26
C THR A 2 -3.57 12.70 -18.75
N SER A 3 -3.89 13.83 -18.11
CA SER A 3 -4.09 13.89 -16.67
C SER A 3 -5.17 12.87 -16.33
N ALA A 4 -4.80 11.80 -15.61
CA ALA A 4 -5.78 10.85 -15.10
C ALA A 4 -6.83 11.64 -14.31
N PRO A 5 -8.13 11.35 -14.46
CA PRO A 5 -9.15 12.04 -13.69
C PRO A 5 -8.81 11.91 -12.20
N ILE A 6 -8.71 13.06 -11.52
CA ILE A 6 -8.48 13.10 -10.07
C ILE A 6 -9.76 12.57 -9.42
N LEU A 7 -9.77 11.28 -9.12
CA LEU A 7 -10.86 10.65 -8.40
C LEU A 7 -10.86 11.15 -6.94
N PRO A 8 -12.04 11.31 -6.31
CA PRO A 8 -12.11 11.51 -4.87
C PRO A 8 -11.37 10.38 -4.14
N ALA A 9 -10.66 10.71 -3.06
CA ALA A 9 -9.87 9.73 -2.30
C ALA A 9 -10.71 8.55 -1.79
N THR A 10 -11.98 8.78 -1.46
CA THR A 10 -12.94 7.75 -1.06
C THR A 10 -13.25 6.77 -2.18
N VAL A 11 -13.39 7.25 -3.43
CA VAL A 11 -13.61 6.40 -4.60
C VAL A 11 -12.38 5.54 -4.88
N ALA A 12 -11.18 6.13 -4.79
CA ALA A 12 -9.93 5.39 -4.92
C ALA A 12 -9.78 4.30 -3.84
N ALA A 13 -10.17 4.59 -2.60
CA ALA A 13 -10.15 3.61 -1.50
C ALA A 13 -11.12 2.44 -1.76
N THR A 14 -12.33 2.70 -2.24
CA THR A 14 -13.29 1.63 -2.59
C THR A 14 -12.78 0.76 -3.75
N HIS A 15 -12.14 1.35 -4.76
CA HIS A 15 -11.54 0.57 -5.84
C HIS A 15 -10.35 -0.27 -5.36
N LEU A 16 -9.51 0.28 -4.48
CA LEU A 16 -8.42 -0.47 -3.86
C LEU A 16 -8.96 -1.67 -3.09
N GLU A 17 -10.01 -1.49 -2.27
CA GLU A 17 -10.66 -2.57 -1.53
C GLU A 17 -11.17 -3.67 -2.47
N ALA A 18 -11.89 -3.29 -3.53
CA ALA A 18 -12.41 -4.25 -4.52
C ALA A 18 -11.28 -5.01 -5.23
N CYS A 19 -10.24 -4.31 -5.70
CA CYS A 19 -9.10 -4.95 -6.36
C CYS A 19 -8.33 -5.88 -5.42
N ALA A 20 -8.15 -5.49 -4.15
CA ALA A 20 -7.50 -6.33 -3.15
C ALA A 20 -8.34 -7.59 -2.84
N ALA A 21 -9.67 -7.46 -2.79
CA ALA A 21 -10.58 -8.58 -2.61
C ALA A 21 -10.54 -9.55 -3.80
N GLU A 22 -10.55 -9.06 -5.03
CA GLU A 22 -10.38 -9.88 -6.23
C GLU A 22 -9.03 -10.60 -6.24
N LEU A 23 -7.95 -9.91 -5.88
CA LEU A 23 -6.61 -10.51 -5.82
C LEU A 23 -6.51 -11.56 -4.71
N ALA A 24 -7.12 -11.33 -3.55
CA ALA A 24 -7.18 -12.30 -2.45
C ALA A 24 -8.06 -13.51 -2.79
N GLY A 25 -9.11 -13.30 -3.60
CA GLY A 25 -10.03 -14.34 -4.07
C GLY A 25 -9.56 -15.04 -5.35
N ALA A 26 -8.44 -14.64 -5.94
CA ALA A 26 -7.90 -15.22 -7.16
C ALA A 26 -7.57 -16.70 -6.93
N ALA A 27 -8.52 -17.58 -7.29
CA ALA A 27 -8.47 -19.01 -7.03
C ALA A 27 -7.33 -19.74 -7.76
N THR A 28 -6.67 -19.09 -8.71
CA THR A 28 -5.57 -19.65 -9.49
C THR A 28 -4.56 -18.56 -9.82
N ILE A 29 -3.53 -18.41 -8.98
CA ILE A 29 -2.21 -18.04 -9.49
C ILE A 29 -1.79 -19.23 -10.36
N GLY A 30 -1.90 -19.08 -11.67
CA GLY A 30 -1.81 -20.14 -12.68
C GLY A 30 -0.41 -20.74 -12.84
N GLY A 31 0.60 -20.19 -12.17
CA GLY A 31 1.96 -20.70 -12.16
C GLY A 31 2.97 -19.67 -11.68
N LEU A 32 4.26 -19.98 -11.84
CA LEU A 32 5.37 -19.10 -11.46
C LEU A 32 5.36 -17.78 -12.24
N ASP A 33 4.92 -17.79 -13.51
CA ASP A 33 4.80 -16.59 -14.35
C ASP A 33 3.85 -15.55 -13.74
N ASP A 34 2.74 -16.00 -13.15
CA ASP A 34 1.79 -15.11 -12.46
C ASP A 34 2.41 -14.54 -11.18
N VAL A 35 3.20 -15.33 -10.44
CA VAL A 35 3.94 -14.83 -9.27
C VAL A 35 4.94 -13.75 -9.67
N LEU A 36 5.70 -13.98 -10.75
CA LEU A 36 6.66 -13.04 -11.31
C LEU A 36 6.00 -11.74 -11.78
N ALA A 37 4.77 -11.81 -12.30
CA ALA A 37 4.01 -10.64 -12.70
C ALA A 37 3.42 -9.89 -11.49
N ILE A 38 2.92 -10.62 -10.49
CA ILE A 38 2.16 -10.05 -9.37
C ILE A 38 3.08 -9.45 -8.30
N VAL A 39 4.17 -10.10 -7.93
CA VAL A 39 5.03 -9.67 -6.81
C VAL A 39 5.62 -8.25 -7.01
N PRO A 40 6.15 -7.87 -8.19
CA PRO A 40 6.61 -6.49 -8.42
C PRO A 40 5.48 -5.46 -8.31
N VAL A 41 4.28 -5.82 -8.78
CA VAL A 41 3.09 -4.95 -8.70
C VAL A 41 2.67 -4.75 -7.25
N LEU A 42 2.67 -5.82 -6.45
CA LEU A 42 2.39 -5.76 -5.01
C LEU A 42 3.43 -4.92 -4.26
N ALA A 43 4.73 -5.09 -4.54
CA ALA A 43 5.78 -4.28 -3.92
C ALA A 43 5.56 -2.79 -4.20
N ARG A 44 5.25 -2.43 -5.45
CA ARG A 44 4.94 -1.04 -5.82
C ARG A 44 3.66 -0.54 -5.17
N ALA A 45 2.61 -1.37 -5.09
CA ALA A 45 1.36 -1.01 -4.43
C ALA A 45 1.59 -0.71 -2.94
N GLN A 46 2.38 -1.54 -2.25
CA GLN A 46 2.73 -1.34 -0.85
C GLN A 46 3.48 -0.01 -0.62
N ARG A 47 4.40 0.39 -1.51
CA ARG A 47 5.01 1.74 -1.43
C ARG A 47 3.99 2.87 -1.57
N GLN A 48 3.01 2.73 -2.47
CA GLN A 48 1.96 3.74 -2.61
C GLN A 48 1.05 3.80 -1.38
N LEU A 49 0.77 2.65 -0.77
CA LEU A 49 0.02 2.57 0.48
C LEU A 49 0.78 3.20 1.64
N ALA A 50 2.09 2.97 1.76
CA ALA A 50 2.94 3.64 2.74
C ALA A 50 2.81 5.18 2.61
N VAL A 51 2.97 5.71 1.40
CA VAL A 51 2.79 7.16 1.15
C VAL A 51 1.38 7.64 1.52
N ALA A 52 0.33 6.90 1.15
CA ALA A 52 -1.04 7.27 1.48
C ALA A 52 -1.28 7.31 3.00
N LEU A 53 -0.78 6.31 3.74
CA LEU A 53 -0.89 6.22 5.19
C LEU A 53 -0.09 7.33 5.89
N GLY A 54 1.14 7.62 5.42
CA GLY A 54 1.94 8.74 5.92
C GLY A 54 1.26 10.09 5.69
N ASN A 55 0.63 10.29 4.53
CA ASN A 55 -0.17 11.49 4.27
C ASN A 55 -1.37 11.59 5.22
N LEU A 56 -2.12 10.50 5.45
CA LEU A 56 -3.24 10.49 6.40
C LEU A 56 -2.78 10.82 7.82
N ALA A 57 -1.64 10.28 8.26
CA ALA A 57 -1.04 10.62 9.55
C ALA A 57 -0.71 12.11 9.67
N GLY A 58 -0.15 12.71 8.62
CA GLY A 58 0.14 14.16 8.61
C GLY A 58 -1.12 15.03 8.75
N HIS A 59 -2.26 14.58 8.22
CA HIS A 59 -3.54 15.29 8.39
C HIS A 59 -4.06 15.21 9.82
N THR A 60 -3.80 14.11 10.53
CA THR A 60 -4.18 13.97 11.95
C THR A 60 -3.33 14.82 12.89
N ASP A 61 -2.11 15.19 12.48
CA ASP A 61 -1.18 16.02 13.28
C ASP A 61 -1.42 17.53 13.13
N GLY A 62 -1.89 17.98 11.96
CA GLY A 62 -1.96 19.41 11.60
C GLY A 62 -3.35 19.97 11.32
N GLY A 63 -4.39 19.14 11.31
CA GLY A 63 -5.74 19.49 10.86
C GLY A 63 -6.62 20.22 11.87
N ARG A 64 -6.10 21.24 12.57
CA ARG A 64 -6.99 22.16 13.32
C ARG A 64 -7.35 23.36 12.43
N PRO A 65 -8.62 23.52 12.00
CA PRO A 65 -9.06 24.85 11.60
C PRO A 65 -8.85 25.78 12.78
N THR A 66 -8.21 26.92 12.50
CA THR A 66 -7.91 27.99 13.44
C THR A 66 -9.16 28.42 14.20
N GLY A 67 -9.42 27.83 15.37
CA GLY A 67 -10.49 28.29 16.26
C GLY A 67 -11.16 27.26 17.18
N ALA A 68 -11.07 25.95 16.94
CA ALA A 68 -11.77 24.97 17.77
C ALA A 68 -10.88 24.45 18.92
N ARG A 69 -11.10 25.00 20.12
CA ARG A 69 -10.65 24.43 21.39
C ARG A 69 -11.50 23.21 21.72
N ASP A 70 -11.01 22.02 21.44
CA ASP A 70 -11.34 20.86 22.28
C ASP A 70 -10.09 20.03 22.55
N VAL A 71 -9.64 20.05 23.80
CA VAL A 71 -8.39 19.41 24.26
C VAL A 71 -8.59 17.88 24.40
N GLY A 72 -9.85 17.40 24.45
CA GLY A 72 -10.18 15.98 24.54
C GLY A 72 -9.92 15.18 23.26
N ASP A 73 -10.27 15.73 22.09
CA ASP A 73 -10.09 15.06 20.79
C ASP A 73 -8.63 15.00 20.33
N SER A 74 -7.75 15.83 20.92
CA SER A 74 -6.35 15.95 20.49
C SER A 74 -5.52 14.70 20.80
N ALA A 75 -5.80 14.00 21.91
CA ALA A 75 -5.06 12.78 22.28
C ALA A 75 -5.43 11.59 21.39
N ALA A 76 -6.71 11.45 21.04
CA ALA A 76 -7.20 10.42 20.14
C ALA A 76 -6.68 10.63 18.71
N LEU A 77 -6.66 11.88 18.23
CA LEU A 77 -6.09 12.21 16.92
C LEU A 77 -4.58 11.98 16.86
N ALA A 78 -3.83 12.31 17.92
CA ALA A 78 -2.40 12.01 18.00
C ALA A 78 -2.13 10.49 17.98
N ALA A 79 -2.89 9.72 18.76
CA ALA A 79 -2.79 8.26 18.76
C ALA A 79 -3.14 7.66 17.39
N LEU A 80 -4.16 8.18 16.72
CA LEU A 80 -4.49 7.77 15.35
C LEU A 80 -3.34 8.07 14.38
N GLY A 81 -2.74 9.26 14.48
CA GLY A 81 -1.57 9.63 13.67
C GLY A 81 -0.39 8.69 13.89
N GLU A 82 -0.11 8.30 15.14
CA GLU A 82 0.92 7.31 15.45
C GLU A 82 0.62 5.94 14.83
N VAL A 83 -0.61 5.46 14.93
CA VAL A 83 -1.03 4.19 14.32
C VAL A 83 -0.89 4.24 12.79
N LEU A 84 -1.28 5.36 12.16
CA LEU A 84 -1.15 5.54 10.72
C LEU A 84 0.31 5.61 10.25
N ARG A 85 1.22 6.23 11.04
CA ARG A 85 2.66 6.21 10.75
C ARG A 85 3.24 4.80 10.89
N ALA A 86 2.89 4.08 11.95
CA ALA A 86 3.32 2.70 12.12
C ALA A 86 2.83 1.79 10.98
N ALA A 87 1.59 1.98 10.52
CA ALA A 87 1.06 1.28 9.36
C ALA A 87 1.79 1.65 8.05
N SER A 88 2.15 2.93 7.89
CA SER A 88 2.98 3.40 6.78
C SER A 88 4.33 2.68 6.74
N ASP A 89 5.03 2.63 7.88
CA ASP A 89 6.34 1.98 8.00
C ASP A 89 6.25 0.48 7.72
N ALA A 90 5.19 -0.17 8.21
CA ALA A 90 4.94 -1.60 7.96
C ALA A 90 4.67 -1.89 6.47
N ALA A 91 3.92 -1.03 5.78
CA ALA A 91 3.68 -1.15 4.35
C ALA A 91 4.99 -0.96 3.55
N ASP A 92 5.82 -0.01 3.96
CA ASP A 92 7.12 0.24 3.34
C ASP A 92 8.07 -0.95 3.50
N ALA A 93 8.16 -1.51 4.71
CA ALA A 93 8.93 -2.71 5.00
C ALA A 93 8.40 -3.95 4.24
N THR A 94 7.08 -4.06 4.06
CA THR A 94 6.48 -5.12 3.24
C THR A 94 6.91 -4.98 1.78
N ALA A 95 6.98 -3.74 1.27
CA ALA A 95 7.46 -3.48 -0.08
C ALA A 95 8.94 -3.85 -0.24
N ASP A 96 9.78 -3.56 0.75
CA ASP A 96 11.19 -4.01 0.79
C ASP A 96 11.29 -5.53 0.72
N ALA A 97 10.58 -6.24 1.59
CA ALA A 97 10.60 -7.70 1.63
C ALA A 97 10.13 -8.35 0.31
N LEU A 98 9.11 -7.77 -0.34
CA LEU A 98 8.69 -8.22 -1.68
C LEU A 98 9.74 -7.91 -2.74
N GLY A 99 10.39 -6.74 -2.69
CA GLY A 99 11.49 -6.39 -3.59
C GLY A 99 12.70 -7.32 -3.45
N GLU A 100 13.07 -7.68 -2.22
CA GLU A 100 14.14 -8.63 -1.91
C GLU A 100 13.84 -10.05 -2.42
N SER A 101 12.56 -10.39 -2.61
CA SER A 101 12.16 -11.68 -3.19
C SER A 101 12.33 -11.75 -4.71
N LEU A 102 12.43 -10.61 -5.42
CA LEU A 102 12.49 -10.60 -6.89
C LEU A 102 13.68 -11.38 -7.47
N PRO A 103 14.92 -11.23 -6.96
CA PRO A 103 16.06 -12.01 -7.46
C PRO A 103 15.88 -13.52 -7.23
N LEU A 104 15.13 -13.92 -6.20
CA LEU A 104 14.84 -15.33 -5.95
C LEU A 104 13.90 -15.89 -7.02
N LEU A 105 12.90 -15.10 -7.43
CA LEU A 105 11.96 -15.48 -8.48
C LEU A 105 12.63 -15.56 -9.85
N GLU A 106 13.52 -14.63 -10.18
CA GLU A 106 14.29 -14.64 -11.44
C GLU A 106 15.18 -15.89 -11.57
N ASN A 107 15.80 -16.32 -10.47
CA ASN A 107 16.61 -17.54 -10.45
C ASN A 107 15.79 -18.82 -10.69
N LEU A 108 14.50 -18.83 -10.30
CA LEU A 108 13.63 -19.98 -10.50
C LEU A 108 13.26 -20.18 -11.97
N THR A 109 13.12 -19.10 -12.75
CA THR A 109 12.89 -19.18 -14.20
C THR A 109 14.12 -19.57 -15.01
N ASP A 110 15.31 -19.12 -14.59
CA ASP A 110 16.56 -19.44 -15.28
C ASP A 110 16.99 -20.90 -15.09
N GLY A 111 16.59 -21.52 -13.97
CA GLY A 111 16.85 -22.94 -13.69
C GLY A 111 16.04 -23.90 -14.57
N ASP A 112 14.83 -23.50 -14.99
CA ASP A 112 13.89 -24.35 -15.73
C ASP A 112 14.25 -24.48 -17.23
N THR A 113 15.02 -23.53 -17.79
CA THR A 113 15.47 -23.56 -19.20
C THR A 113 16.75 -24.38 -19.42
N ARG A 114 17.34 -24.96 -18.37
CA ARG A 114 18.58 -25.79 -18.44
C ARG A 114 18.35 -27.30 -18.24
N SER A 115 17.10 -27.78 -18.15
CA SER A 115 16.76 -29.21 -18.08
C SER A 115 16.36 -29.76 -19.45
#